data_AF-A0A6C0EW98-F1
#
_entry.id   AF-A0A6C0EW98-F1
#
_cell.length_a   1.000
_cell.length_b   1.000
_cell.length_c   1.000
_cell.angle_alpha   90.00
_cell.angle_beta   90.00
_cell.angle_gamma   90.00
#
_symmetry.space_group_name_H-M   'P 1'
#
loop_
_entity.id
_entity.type
_entity.pdbx_description
1 polymer ?
#
loop_
_entity_poly.entity_id
_entity_poly.type
_entity_poly.pdbx_seq_one_letter_code
_entity_poly.pdbx_strand_id
1 'polypeptide(L)'
;MSSALESMDLDINNYELTDILNLFKLPVMFDEKHLRQAKVIVLQMHPDKSRLPKEYFLFFTKAYKILYEIYKVRFPGEKKYKEDKFSYTAVIERELNQNKTKTSHNAEDREYHKTHEEAYKKIQKMDASNFSQWFNEKFEKFRLHDEEQDNGYEEWFRGAKSGNQEEEDEEYADEVGYGSQELGGTWAERNERIERKKMALRNKMALVQRNEIQTANSSGGGGYYGLGREAPQEYSSGLFSSLQYEDLKKAHTETVIPVTAADFEARKKYASTNEMQTFRDTERLNYNYSKEAHTTKLDRETAMQVEQDMQRAYRLAKQDEIVREINKKFNSEFYQLTN
;
A
#
# COMPACT_ATOMS: atom_id res chain seq x y z
N MET A 1 -4.39 13.92 31.25
CA MET A 1 -5.31 13.71 30.10
C MET A 1 -5.52 14.96 29.27
N SER A 2 -5.46 16.18 29.83
CA SER A 2 -5.69 17.43 29.06
C SER A 2 -4.56 17.81 28.07
N SER A 3 -3.28 17.52 28.37
CA SER A 3 -2.17 18.01 27.54
C SER A 3 -1.81 17.13 26.32
N ALA A 4 -2.43 15.95 26.17
CA ALA A 4 -2.18 15.05 25.03
C ALA A 4 -3.23 15.22 23.91
N LEU A 5 -4.34 15.91 24.17
CA LEU A 5 -5.40 16.19 23.21
C LEU A 5 -5.13 17.48 22.42
N GLU A 6 -4.38 18.43 22.98
CA GLU A 6 -4.09 19.73 22.38
C GLU A 6 -3.05 19.66 21.23
N SER A 7 -2.30 18.56 21.12
CA SER A 7 -1.32 18.32 20.05
C SER A 7 -1.78 17.26 19.05
N MET A 8 -3.07 16.93 19.04
CA MET A 8 -3.60 15.86 18.21
C MET A 8 -3.99 16.40 16.83
N ASP A 9 -3.48 15.77 15.78
CA ASP A 9 -3.86 16.13 14.41
C ASP A 9 -5.35 15.82 14.22
N LEU A 10 -6.12 16.81 13.78
CA LEU A 10 -7.56 16.73 13.58
C LEU A 10 -7.94 16.29 12.16
N ASP A 11 -6.95 16.06 11.29
CA ASP A 11 -7.17 15.53 9.96
C ASP A 11 -7.13 14.00 9.94
N ILE A 12 -8.28 13.37 9.68
CA ILE A 12 -8.43 11.92 9.57
C ILE A 12 -7.62 11.33 8.41
N ASN A 13 -7.25 12.16 7.42
CA ASN A 13 -6.48 11.70 6.26
C ASN A 13 -5.03 11.35 6.59
N ASN A 14 -4.50 11.89 7.68
CA ASN A 14 -3.12 11.66 8.11
C ASN A 14 -2.95 10.43 9.00
N TYR A 15 -4.05 9.76 9.37
CA TYR A 15 -4.02 8.59 10.24
C TYR A 15 -4.03 7.30 9.44
N GLU A 16 -3.22 6.34 9.84
CA GLU A 16 -3.32 4.97 9.35
C GLU A 16 -4.37 4.17 10.11
N LEU A 17 -4.72 3.00 9.58
CA LEU A 17 -5.66 2.10 10.24
C LEU A 17 -5.20 1.70 11.65
N THR A 18 -3.90 1.47 11.82
CA THR A 18 -3.25 1.18 13.10
C THR A 18 -3.47 2.31 14.10
N ASP A 19 -3.34 3.55 13.67
CA ASP A 19 -3.54 4.74 14.51
C ASP A 19 -5.02 4.92 14.89
N ILE A 20 -5.95 4.68 13.96
CA ILE A 20 -7.39 4.72 14.24
C ILE A 20 -7.76 3.62 15.23
N LEU A 21 -7.20 2.42 15.11
CA LEU A 21 -7.43 1.33 16.07
C LEU A 21 -6.87 1.68 17.46
N ASN A 22 -5.66 2.26 17.50
CA ASN A 22 -5.04 2.73 18.74
C ASN A 22 -5.85 3.86 19.41
N LEU A 23 -6.43 4.77 18.61
CA LEU A 23 -7.28 5.87 19.08
C LEU A 23 -8.49 5.36 19.88
N PHE A 24 -9.12 4.28 19.41
CA PHE A 24 -10.25 3.65 20.09
C PHE A 24 -9.84 2.52 21.03
N LYS A 25 -8.53 2.23 21.15
CA LYS A 25 -7.96 1.12 21.93
C LYS A 25 -8.57 -0.23 21.54
N LEU A 26 -8.73 -0.46 20.24
CA LEU A 26 -9.32 -1.67 19.69
C LEU A 26 -8.23 -2.64 19.24
N PRO A 27 -8.45 -3.96 19.39
CA PRO A 27 -7.59 -4.94 18.74
C PRO A 27 -7.74 -4.87 17.22
N VAL A 28 -6.71 -5.30 16.49
CA VAL A 28 -6.72 -5.50 15.02
C VAL A 28 -7.94 -6.34 14.62
N MET A 29 -8.25 -7.37 15.40
CA MET A 29 -9.44 -8.21 15.26
C MET A 29 -10.58 -7.67 16.13
N PHE A 30 -11.25 -6.61 15.69
CA PHE A 30 -12.39 -6.06 16.41
C PHE A 30 -13.72 -6.71 15.98
N ASP A 31 -14.65 -6.77 16.93
CA ASP A 31 -15.96 -7.43 16.82
C ASP A 31 -17.08 -6.43 17.13
N GLU A 32 -18.32 -6.87 17.03
CA GLU A 32 -19.51 -6.08 17.37
C GLU A 32 -19.42 -5.38 18.75
N LYS A 33 -18.87 -6.08 19.76
CA LYS A 33 -18.71 -5.53 21.12
C LYS A 33 -17.73 -4.35 21.15
N HIS A 34 -16.64 -4.47 20.39
CA HIS A 34 -15.62 -3.45 20.25
C HIS A 34 -16.19 -2.22 19.50
N LEU A 35 -17.05 -2.43 18.50
CA LEU A 35 -17.76 -1.34 17.81
C LEU A 35 -18.70 -0.57 18.75
N ARG A 36 -19.40 -1.26 19.66
CA ARG A 36 -20.22 -0.61 20.69
C ARG A 36 -19.38 0.22 21.66
N GLN A 37 -18.19 -0.25 22.04
CA GLN A 37 -17.27 0.51 22.89
C GLN A 37 -16.75 1.77 22.18
N ALA A 38 -16.37 1.65 20.91
CA ALA A 38 -15.97 2.79 20.09
C ALA A 38 -17.10 3.83 20.02
N LYS A 39 -18.36 3.39 19.85
CA LYS A 39 -19.54 4.27 19.87
C LYS A 39 -19.67 5.04 21.19
N VAL A 40 -19.40 4.40 22.33
CA VAL A 40 -19.45 5.06 23.64
C VAL A 40 -18.37 6.14 23.74
N ILE A 41 -17.16 5.88 23.25
CA ILE A 41 -16.06 6.85 23.23
C ILE A 41 -16.46 8.09 22.40
N VAL A 42 -17.00 7.90 21.19
CA VAL A 42 -17.47 9.03 20.36
C VAL A 42 -18.53 9.89 21.07
N LEU A 43 -19.49 9.23 21.75
CA LEU A 43 -20.52 9.94 22.51
C LEU A 43 -19.98 10.69 23.74
N GLN A 44 -18.89 10.21 24.33
CA GLN A 44 -18.19 10.91 25.42
C GLN A 44 -17.42 12.14 24.90
N MET A 45 -16.96 12.11 23.65
CA MET A 45 -16.25 13.22 23.00
C MET A 45 -17.18 14.36 22.53
N HIS A 46 -18.50 14.22 22.69
CA HIS A 46 -19.45 15.29 22.35
C HIS A 46 -19.15 16.58 23.15
N PRO A 47 -19.19 17.77 22.53
CA PRO A 47 -18.81 19.05 23.15
C PRO A 47 -19.57 19.34 24.46
N ASP A 48 -20.82 18.88 24.55
CA ASP A 48 -21.65 19.00 25.76
C ASP A 48 -21.10 18.20 26.97
N LYS A 49 -20.39 17.10 26.73
CA LYS A 49 -19.87 16.20 27.78
C LYS A 49 -18.38 16.38 28.04
N SER A 50 -17.59 16.56 26.98
CA SER A 50 -16.13 16.69 27.08
C SER A 50 -15.67 18.13 27.30
N ARG A 51 -16.54 19.13 27.03
CA ARG A 51 -16.19 20.56 26.94
C ARG A 51 -15.06 20.85 25.95
N LEU A 52 -14.78 19.93 25.03
CA LEU A 52 -13.78 20.09 23.97
C LEU A 52 -14.40 20.76 22.73
N PRO A 53 -13.58 21.38 21.86
CA PRO A 53 -14.04 21.94 20.59
C PRO A 53 -14.80 20.91 19.73
N LYS A 54 -15.78 21.38 18.96
CA LYS A 54 -16.59 20.57 18.03
C LYS A 54 -15.73 19.76 17.05
N GLU A 55 -14.55 20.24 16.72
CA GLU A 55 -13.61 19.61 15.78
C GLU A 55 -13.19 18.21 16.22
N TYR A 56 -12.94 18.00 17.52
CA TYR A 56 -12.63 16.67 18.05
C TYR A 56 -13.80 15.72 17.86
N PHE A 57 -15.03 16.14 18.17
CA PHE A 57 -16.21 15.30 17.94
C PHE A 57 -16.38 14.94 16.45
N LEU A 58 -16.13 15.89 15.55
CA LEU A 58 -16.20 15.63 14.11
C LEU A 58 -15.11 14.65 13.66
N PHE A 59 -13.90 14.74 14.21
CA PHE A 59 -12.82 13.79 13.96
C PHE A 59 -13.18 12.37 14.44
N PHE A 60 -13.59 12.21 15.70
CA PHE A 60 -13.96 10.90 16.26
C PHE A 60 -15.18 10.28 15.55
N THR A 61 -16.13 11.09 15.08
CA THR A 61 -17.27 10.59 14.29
C THR A 61 -16.87 10.12 12.90
N LYS A 62 -15.95 10.83 12.22
CA LYS A 62 -15.36 10.38 10.95
C LYS A 62 -14.56 9.09 11.14
N ALA A 63 -13.71 9.01 12.15
CA ALA A 63 -12.91 7.83 12.46
C ALA A 63 -13.80 6.59 12.73
N TYR A 64 -14.88 6.77 13.50
CA TYR A 64 -15.86 5.69 13.74
C TYR A 64 -16.60 5.26 12.47
N LYS A 65 -16.93 6.19 11.58
CA LYS A 65 -17.57 5.87 10.29
C LYS A 65 -16.68 4.95 9.45
N ILE A 66 -15.38 5.24 9.38
CA ILE A 66 -14.41 4.41 8.65
C ILE A 66 -14.34 3.00 9.27
N LEU A 67 -14.23 2.90 10.60
CA LEU A 67 -14.25 1.60 11.29
C LEU A 67 -15.53 0.79 11.00
N TYR A 68 -16.68 1.46 10.93
CA TYR A 68 -17.95 0.82 10.60
C TYR A 68 -18.02 0.35 9.14
N GLU A 69 -17.47 1.11 8.20
CA GLU A 69 -17.38 0.71 6.80
C GLU A 69 -16.50 -0.53 6.64
N ILE A 70 -15.34 -0.60 7.31
CA ILE A 70 -14.48 -1.79 7.35
C ILE A 70 -15.23 -2.99 7.93
N TYR A 71 -15.93 -2.80 9.05
CA TYR A 71 -16.73 -3.86 9.68
C TYR A 71 -17.78 -4.44 8.71
N LYS A 72 -18.47 -3.56 7.98
CA LYS A 72 -19.49 -3.95 7.01
C LYS A 72 -18.91 -4.74 5.83
N VAL A 73 -17.73 -4.36 5.35
CA VAL A 73 -17.01 -5.10 4.29
C VAL A 73 -16.62 -6.49 4.78
N ARG A 74 -16.21 -6.62 6.05
CA ARG A 74 -15.82 -7.89 6.67
C ARG A 74 -16.99 -8.84 6.92
N PHE A 75 -18.14 -8.32 7.36
CA PHE A 75 -19.32 -9.10 7.72
C PHE A 75 -20.54 -8.76 6.84
N PRO A 76 -20.51 -9.07 5.53
CA PRO A 76 -21.59 -8.70 4.61
C PRO A 76 -22.93 -9.41 4.90
N GLY A 77 -22.91 -10.51 5.66
CA GLY A 77 -24.08 -11.32 6.01
C GLY A 77 -24.60 -11.15 7.44
N GLU A 78 -23.93 -10.38 8.30
CA GLU A 78 -24.51 -10.07 9.61
C GLU A 78 -25.70 -9.15 9.43
N LYS A 79 -26.81 -9.47 10.12
CA LYS A 79 -28.05 -8.68 10.09
C LYS A 79 -27.67 -7.21 10.22
N LYS A 80 -28.03 -6.40 9.22
CA LYS A 80 -27.87 -4.94 9.24
C LYS A 80 -28.04 -4.48 10.68
N TYR A 81 -27.00 -3.89 11.27
CA TYR A 81 -27.16 -3.19 12.53
C TYR A 81 -28.43 -2.36 12.39
N LYS A 82 -29.47 -2.69 13.18
CA LYS A 82 -30.72 -1.95 13.07
C LYS A 82 -30.36 -0.51 13.35
N GLU A 83 -30.49 0.35 12.34
CA GLU A 83 -30.27 1.80 12.41
C GLU A 83 -31.33 2.48 13.30
N ASP A 84 -31.81 1.81 14.34
CA ASP A 84 -33.10 2.09 14.97
C ASP A 84 -33.08 3.30 15.92
N LYS A 85 -32.03 4.14 15.95
CA LYS A 85 -32.10 5.45 16.65
C LYS A 85 -30.94 6.45 16.53
N PHE A 86 -29.83 6.16 15.84
CA PHE A 86 -28.73 7.16 15.73
C PHE A 86 -27.86 6.92 14.49
N SER A 87 -28.14 7.67 13.42
CA SER A 87 -27.31 7.68 12.22
C SER A 87 -26.22 8.74 12.37
N TYR A 88 -24.95 8.30 12.44
CA TYR A 88 -23.80 9.20 12.47
C TYR A 88 -23.67 10.02 11.19
N THR A 89 -24.08 9.48 10.03
CA THR A 89 -24.11 10.23 8.77
C THR A 89 -25.08 11.40 8.86
N ALA A 90 -26.27 11.20 9.45
CA ALA A 90 -27.24 12.29 9.64
C ALA A 90 -26.77 13.38 10.63
N VAL A 91 -25.93 13.04 11.61
CA VAL A 91 -25.32 14.02 12.53
C VAL A 91 -24.21 14.79 11.82
N ILE A 92 -23.31 14.10 11.12
CA ILE A 92 -22.23 14.71 10.33
C ILE A 92 -22.80 15.62 9.23
N GLU A 93 -23.80 15.14 8.49
CA GLU A 93 -24.50 15.93 7.47
C GLU A 93 -25.25 17.10 8.08
N ARG A 94 -25.92 16.95 9.23
CA ARG A 94 -26.59 18.08 9.90
C ARG A 94 -25.57 19.10 10.42
N GLU A 95 -24.41 18.68 10.88
CA GLU A 95 -23.34 19.52 11.42
C GLU A 95 -22.48 20.21 10.34
N LEU A 96 -22.32 19.58 9.16
CA LEU A 96 -21.65 20.13 7.96
C LEU A 96 -22.61 20.96 7.10
N ASN A 97 -23.90 20.58 7.01
CA ASN A 97 -24.91 21.26 6.20
C ASN A 97 -25.72 22.32 6.95
N GLN A 98 -25.23 22.84 8.09
CA GLN A 98 -25.83 24.06 8.69
C GLN A 98 -25.82 25.25 7.71
N ASN A 99 -25.06 25.18 6.61
CA ASN A 99 -25.02 26.20 5.57
C ASN A 99 -25.76 25.84 4.26
N LYS A 100 -26.45 24.69 4.16
CA LYS A 100 -27.24 24.36 2.97
C LYS A 100 -28.61 23.82 3.36
N THR A 101 -29.61 24.65 3.09
CA THR A 101 -31.02 24.36 3.25
C THR A 101 -31.42 23.07 2.54
N LYS A 102 -32.10 22.21 3.29
CA LYS A 102 -32.77 20.99 2.82
C LYS A 102 -33.69 21.32 1.64
N THR A 103 -33.54 20.64 0.50
CA THR A 103 -34.70 20.37 -0.36
C THR A 103 -34.58 18.99 -1.00
N SER A 104 -35.62 18.22 -0.70
CA SER A 104 -36.16 17.01 -1.32
C SER A 104 -35.68 16.61 -2.72
N HIS A 105 -35.46 15.31 -2.85
CA HIS A 105 -35.42 14.49 -4.06
C HIS A 105 -36.23 14.99 -5.28
N ASN A 106 -35.64 14.77 -6.46
CA ASN A 106 -36.19 14.71 -7.84
C ASN A 106 -36.05 15.93 -8.78
N ALA A 107 -35.55 17.09 -8.35
CA ALA A 107 -35.25 18.21 -9.25
C ALA A 107 -33.78 18.22 -9.72
N GLU A 108 -32.84 17.94 -8.80
CA GLU A 108 -31.40 18.00 -9.06
C GLU A 108 -30.95 16.99 -10.12
N ASP A 109 -31.45 15.74 -10.10
CA ASP A 109 -31.08 14.73 -11.08
C ASP A 109 -31.43 15.13 -12.52
N ARG A 110 -32.55 15.86 -12.71
CA ARG A 110 -33.01 16.27 -14.04
C ARG A 110 -32.23 17.48 -14.58
N GLU A 111 -31.81 18.37 -13.69
CA GLU A 111 -30.92 19.50 -13.99
C GLU A 111 -29.47 19.04 -14.22
N TYR A 112 -29.03 18.05 -13.45
CA TYR A 112 -27.73 17.38 -13.56
C TYR A 112 -27.54 16.70 -14.93
N HIS A 113 -28.57 16.04 -15.47
CA HIS A 113 -28.48 15.46 -16.82
C HIS A 113 -28.42 16.50 -17.95
N LYS A 114 -29.12 17.63 -17.79
CA LYS A 114 -29.14 18.70 -18.80
C LYS A 114 -27.79 19.44 -18.88
N THR A 115 -27.19 19.72 -17.73
CA THR A 115 -25.87 20.36 -17.61
C THR A 115 -24.72 19.51 -18.16
N HIS A 116 -24.78 18.18 -18.01
CA HIS A 116 -23.81 17.28 -18.64
C HIS A 116 -23.87 17.31 -20.16
N GLU A 117 -25.06 17.20 -20.75
CA GLU A 117 -25.21 17.12 -22.20
C GLU A 117 -24.71 18.42 -22.87
N GLU A 118 -24.91 19.56 -22.21
CA GLU A 118 -24.39 20.86 -22.64
C GLU A 118 -22.86 20.95 -22.58
N ALA A 119 -22.23 20.42 -21.53
CA ALA A 119 -20.78 20.35 -21.40
C ALA A 119 -20.15 19.40 -22.44
N TYR A 120 -20.76 18.23 -22.68
CA TYR A 120 -20.31 17.29 -23.72
C TYR A 120 -20.36 17.90 -25.12
N LYS A 121 -21.46 18.58 -25.46
CA LYS A 121 -21.62 19.27 -26.75
C LYS A 121 -20.59 20.38 -26.96
N LYS A 122 -20.05 20.97 -25.89
CA LYS A 122 -19.00 21.99 -25.97
C LYS A 122 -17.64 21.37 -26.24
N ILE A 123 -17.30 20.28 -25.55
CA ILE A 123 -16.05 19.53 -25.78
C ILE A 123 -16.01 18.99 -27.23
N GLN A 124 -17.12 18.48 -27.74
CA GLN A 124 -17.23 18.05 -29.15
C GLN A 124 -17.03 19.17 -30.16
N LYS A 125 -17.21 20.44 -29.77
CA LYS A 125 -17.01 21.61 -30.63
C LYS A 125 -15.58 22.19 -30.52
N MET A 126 -14.76 21.69 -29.60
CA MET A 126 -13.37 22.12 -29.49
C MET A 126 -12.53 21.52 -30.63
N ASP A 127 -11.51 22.26 -31.07
CA ASP A 127 -10.47 21.73 -31.94
C ASP A 127 -9.62 20.68 -31.22
N ALA A 128 -9.05 19.73 -31.97
CA ALA A 128 -8.26 18.62 -31.43
C ALA A 128 -7.04 19.08 -30.62
N SER A 129 -6.41 20.19 -31.01
CA SER A 129 -5.26 20.74 -30.28
C SER A 129 -5.68 21.31 -28.92
N ASN A 130 -6.77 22.09 -28.90
CA ASN A 130 -7.32 22.68 -27.67
C ASN A 130 -7.89 21.61 -26.75
N PHE A 131 -8.53 20.57 -27.30
CA PHE A 131 -8.98 19.42 -26.53
C PHE A 131 -7.81 18.69 -25.86
N SER A 132 -6.71 18.48 -26.58
CA SER A 132 -5.54 17.77 -26.05
C SER A 132 -4.89 18.55 -24.90
N GLN A 133 -4.76 19.88 -25.03
CA GLN A 133 -4.26 20.73 -23.95
C GLN A 133 -5.19 20.73 -22.74
N TRP A 134 -6.49 20.92 -22.97
CA TRP A 134 -7.50 20.88 -21.90
C TRP A 134 -7.54 19.51 -21.21
N PHE A 135 -7.51 18.42 -21.98
CA PHE A 135 -7.51 17.06 -21.46
C PHE A 135 -6.28 16.81 -20.60
N ASN A 136 -5.09 17.15 -21.09
CA ASN A 136 -3.86 16.98 -20.32
C ASN A 136 -3.90 17.81 -19.04
N GLU A 137 -4.32 19.08 -19.10
CA GLU A 137 -4.42 19.93 -17.90
C GLU A 137 -5.41 19.36 -16.87
N LYS A 138 -6.60 18.92 -17.32
CA LYS A 138 -7.60 18.33 -16.42
C LYS A 138 -7.19 16.95 -15.93
N PHE A 139 -6.53 16.15 -16.76
CA PHE A 139 -6.00 14.85 -16.40
C PHE A 139 -4.93 15.00 -15.32
N GLU A 140 -3.90 15.81 -15.53
CA GLU A 140 -2.85 16.04 -14.53
C GLU A 140 -3.41 16.60 -13.22
N LYS A 141 -4.44 17.45 -13.28
CA LYS A 141 -5.06 18.03 -12.07
C LYS A 141 -5.94 17.06 -11.28
N PHE A 142 -6.63 16.14 -11.94
CA PHE A 142 -7.62 15.24 -11.33
C PHE A 142 -7.21 13.76 -11.34
N ARG A 143 -6.01 13.46 -11.81
CA ARG A 143 -5.43 12.13 -11.73
C ARG A 143 -5.27 11.73 -10.26
N LEU A 144 -5.58 10.47 -9.98
CA LEU A 144 -5.28 9.89 -8.68
C LEU A 144 -3.78 9.65 -8.61
N HIS A 145 -3.10 10.35 -7.71
CA HIS A 145 -1.74 10.04 -7.31
C HIS A 145 -1.75 8.78 -6.45
N ASP A 146 -1.05 7.74 -6.90
CA ASP A 146 -0.87 6.49 -6.18
C ASP A 146 0.59 6.03 -6.25
N GLU A 147 1.04 5.29 -5.23
CA GLU A 147 2.44 4.85 -5.12
C GLU A 147 2.89 4.04 -6.34
N GLU A 148 2.00 3.25 -6.92
CA GLU A 148 2.29 2.44 -8.11
C GLU A 148 2.59 3.31 -9.35
N GLN A 149 1.82 4.37 -9.58
CA GLN A 149 2.02 5.21 -10.75
C GLN A 149 3.05 6.33 -10.57
N ASP A 150 3.30 6.75 -9.33
CA ASP A 150 4.21 7.85 -9.04
C ASP A 150 5.62 7.35 -8.67
N ASN A 151 5.78 6.14 -8.10
CA ASN A 151 7.08 5.58 -7.66
C ASN A 151 7.62 4.48 -8.59
N GLY A 152 7.64 4.74 -9.90
CA GLY A 152 8.23 3.83 -10.88
C GLY A 152 9.77 3.90 -10.94
N TYR A 153 10.37 3.06 -11.80
CA TYR A 153 11.82 3.10 -12.05
C TYR A 153 12.29 4.25 -12.95
N GLU A 154 11.43 5.23 -13.23
CA GLU A 154 11.78 6.32 -14.15
C GLU A 154 12.97 7.13 -13.65
N GLU A 155 12.95 7.55 -12.38
CA GLU A 155 14.05 8.32 -11.78
C GLU A 155 15.35 7.53 -11.77
N TRP A 156 15.31 6.27 -11.30
CA TRP A 156 16.47 5.37 -11.31
C TRP A 156 17.00 5.12 -12.73
N PHE A 157 16.12 4.89 -13.71
CA PHE A 157 16.50 4.60 -15.09
C PHE A 157 17.03 5.83 -15.84
N ARG A 158 16.52 7.03 -15.53
CA ARG A 158 17.03 8.31 -16.06
C ARG A 158 18.36 8.69 -15.41
N GLY A 159 18.51 8.51 -14.10
CA GLY A 159 19.76 8.70 -13.38
C GLY A 159 20.86 7.74 -13.87
N ALA A 160 20.51 6.52 -14.28
CA ALA A 160 21.45 5.62 -14.94
C ALA A 160 21.91 6.09 -16.34
N LYS A 161 21.16 6.99 -16.98
CA LYS A 161 21.46 7.53 -18.33
C LYS A 161 22.12 8.90 -18.31
N SER A 162 21.80 9.75 -17.36
CA SER A 162 22.55 10.98 -17.08
C SER A 162 23.56 10.67 -16.00
N GLY A 163 24.83 10.49 -16.36
CA GLY A 163 25.93 10.23 -15.42
C GLY A 163 26.25 11.37 -14.43
N ASN A 164 25.24 12.13 -14.01
CA ASN A 164 25.32 13.21 -13.04
C ASN A 164 24.09 13.12 -12.12
N GLN A 165 24.20 12.45 -10.98
CA GLN A 165 23.69 13.01 -9.74
C GLN A 165 24.41 12.44 -8.52
N GLU A 166 24.78 13.39 -7.68
CA GLU A 166 25.51 13.32 -6.42
C GLU A 166 24.62 12.72 -5.31
N GLU A 167 25.26 11.94 -4.42
CA GLU A 167 24.86 11.58 -3.03
C GLU A 167 23.64 10.61 -2.89
N GLU A 168 23.64 9.47 -2.19
CA GLU A 168 24.23 9.10 -0.88
C GLU A 168 24.53 7.58 -0.75
N ASP A 169 25.03 6.89 -1.78
CA ASP A 169 25.57 5.52 -1.64
C ASP A 169 27.04 5.47 -2.14
N GLU A 170 27.90 6.29 -1.51
CA GLU A 170 29.35 6.20 -1.67
C GLU A 170 29.91 4.92 -1.02
N GLU A 171 29.91 3.80 -1.76
CA GLU A 171 31.07 2.88 -1.73
C GLU A 171 31.12 1.90 -2.93
N TYR A 172 30.11 1.82 -3.79
CA TYR A 172 30.11 0.86 -4.91
C TYR A 172 29.49 1.39 -6.21
N ALA A 173 29.69 2.67 -6.50
CA ALA A 173 29.48 3.19 -7.84
C ALA A 173 30.62 2.70 -8.76
N ASP A 174 30.44 1.50 -9.32
CA ASP A 174 31.22 1.06 -10.47
C ASP A 174 30.92 2.02 -11.61
N GLU A 175 31.98 2.67 -12.09
CA GLU A 175 32.07 3.48 -13.30
C GLU A 175 31.75 2.59 -14.52
N VAL A 176 30.49 2.21 -14.69
CA VAL A 176 29.99 1.54 -15.89
C VAL A 176 29.26 2.57 -16.73
N GLY A 177 30.06 3.46 -17.33
CA GLY A 177 29.68 4.04 -18.59
C GLY A 177 29.33 2.90 -19.55
N TYR A 178 28.16 2.97 -20.17
CA TYR A 178 27.77 2.15 -21.32
C TYR A 178 28.64 2.52 -22.54
N GLY A 179 29.94 2.28 -22.41
CA GLY A 179 30.90 2.24 -23.48
C GLY A 179 31.43 0.82 -23.52
N SER A 180 31.36 0.21 -24.69
CA SER A 180 32.08 -1.01 -25.06
C SER A 180 33.59 -0.77 -24.99
N GLN A 181 34.12 -0.42 -23.82
CA GLN A 181 35.54 -0.34 -23.53
C GLN A 181 35.83 -1.48 -22.58
N GLU A 182 35.92 -2.65 -23.22
CA GLU A 182 36.72 -3.80 -22.86
C GLU A 182 36.78 -4.15 -21.36
N LEU A 183 36.38 -5.40 -21.06
CA LEU A 183 37.01 -6.20 -20.00
C LEU A 183 38.52 -6.38 -20.31
N GLY A 184 39.25 -5.28 -20.45
CA GLY A 184 40.68 -5.19 -20.65
C GLY A 184 41.37 -5.36 -19.30
N GLY A 185 42.31 -6.28 -19.26
CA GLY A 185 43.00 -6.70 -18.04
C GLY A 185 43.28 -8.20 -18.06
N THR A 186 44.23 -8.61 -17.23
CA THR A 186 44.62 -10.01 -17.07
C THR A 186 43.46 -10.79 -16.46
N TRP A 187 43.34 -12.10 -16.75
CA TRP A 187 42.25 -12.94 -16.18
C TRP A 187 42.12 -12.83 -14.66
N ALA A 188 43.26 -12.65 -13.96
CA ALA A 188 43.31 -12.45 -12.51
C ALA A 188 42.58 -11.16 -12.07
N GLU A 189 42.81 -10.03 -12.74
CA GLU A 189 42.19 -8.74 -12.43
C GLU A 189 40.68 -8.77 -12.70
N ARG A 190 40.27 -9.47 -13.75
CA ARG A 190 38.85 -9.72 -14.05
C ARG A 190 38.20 -10.56 -12.94
N ASN A 191 38.87 -11.60 -12.48
CA ASN A 191 38.34 -12.47 -11.42
C ASN A 191 38.23 -11.73 -10.09
N GLU A 192 39.19 -10.88 -9.75
CA GLU A 192 39.15 -10.04 -8.55
C GLU A 192 37.97 -9.05 -8.57
N ARG A 193 37.72 -8.41 -9.72
CA ARG A 193 36.54 -7.54 -9.90
C ARG A 193 35.23 -8.31 -9.72
N ILE A 194 35.14 -9.53 -10.26
CA ILE A 194 33.97 -10.39 -10.08
C ILE A 194 33.79 -10.76 -8.60
N GLU A 195 34.86 -11.17 -7.90
CA GLU A 195 34.79 -11.49 -6.47
C GLU A 195 34.37 -10.29 -5.62
N ARG A 196 34.87 -9.08 -5.93
CA ARG A 196 34.42 -7.84 -5.26
C ARG A 196 32.93 -7.62 -5.46
N LYS A 197 32.41 -7.78 -6.69
CA LYS A 197 30.97 -7.66 -6.98
C LYS A 197 30.15 -8.73 -6.25
N LYS A 198 30.62 -9.97 -6.19
CA LYS A 198 29.96 -11.04 -5.42
C LYS A 198 29.89 -10.71 -3.93
N MET A 199 30.96 -10.16 -3.34
CA MET A 199 30.98 -9.74 -1.94
C MET A 199 30.00 -8.59 -1.67
N ALA A 200 29.99 -7.56 -2.53
CA ALA A 200 29.08 -6.44 -2.41
C ALA A 200 27.61 -6.89 -2.49
N LEU A 201 27.26 -7.71 -3.48
CA LEU A 201 25.92 -8.29 -3.58
C LEU A 201 25.57 -9.19 -2.40
N ARG A 202 26.52 -10.00 -1.90
CA ARG A 202 26.30 -10.84 -0.71
C ARG A 202 25.93 -10.00 0.51
N ASN A 203 26.64 -8.90 0.75
CA ASN A 203 26.38 -8.02 1.88
C ASN A 203 25.02 -7.32 1.73
N LYS A 204 24.69 -6.85 0.51
CA LYS A 204 23.38 -6.25 0.20
C LYS A 204 22.24 -7.26 0.41
N MET A 205 22.41 -8.49 -0.08
CA MET A 205 21.41 -9.55 0.04
C MET A 205 21.34 -10.17 1.44
N ALA A 206 22.38 -10.06 2.26
CA ALA A 206 22.34 -10.51 3.66
C ALA A 206 21.35 -9.71 4.52
N LEU A 207 21.06 -8.46 4.12
CA LEU A 207 20.04 -7.62 4.74
C LEU A 207 18.62 -7.91 4.22
N VAL A 208 18.50 -8.63 3.09
CA VAL A 208 17.19 -8.93 2.50
C VAL A 208 16.49 -9.98 3.34
N GLN A 209 15.22 -9.71 3.67
CA GLN A 209 14.36 -10.58 4.45
C GLN A 209 14.28 -11.97 3.81
N ARG A 210 14.74 -13.00 4.54
CA ARG A 210 14.54 -14.39 4.14
C ARG A 210 13.12 -14.83 4.45
N ASN A 211 12.31 -14.99 3.40
CA ASN A 211 11.01 -15.64 3.52
C ASN A 211 11.24 -17.16 3.52
N GLU A 212 11.14 -17.81 4.69
CA GLU A 212 11.55 -19.21 4.87
C GLU A 212 10.77 -20.19 3.98
N ILE A 213 9.44 -20.12 4.01
CA ILE A 213 8.55 -21.04 3.31
C ILE A 213 7.40 -20.22 2.74
N GLN A 214 7.34 -20.16 1.42
CA GLN A 214 6.22 -19.61 0.68
C GLN A 214 5.41 -20.77 0.09
N THR A 215 4.09 -20.67 0.13
CA THR A 215 3.24 -21.71 -0.46
C THR A 215 3.47 -21.74 -1.97
N ALA A 216 3.48 -22.91 -2.61
CA ALA A 216 3.73 -23.03 -4.06
C ALA A 216 2.74 -22.21 -4.92
N ASN A 217 1.59 -21.85 -4.35
CA ASN A 217 0.57 -21.00 -4.96
C ASN A 217 0.72 -19.50 -4.67
N SER A 218 1.60 -19.10 -3.76
CA SER A 218 1.93 -17.69 -3.53
C SER A 218 2.74 -17.07 -4.69
N SER A 219 3.48 -17.91 -5.44
CA SER A 219 4.24 -17.53 -6.64
C SER A 219 3.57 -17.97 -7.95
N GLY A 220 2.39 -18.61 -7.88
CA GLY A 220 1.71 -19.26 -9.02
C GLY A 220 0.60 -18.43 -9.67
N GLY A 221 0.36 -17.19 -9.21
CA GLY A 221 -0.56 -16.25 -9.84
C GLY A 221 0.23 -15.14 -10.51
N GLY A 222 0.44 -15.23 -11.83
CA GLY A 222 1.05 -14.14 -12.58
C GLY A 222 0.33 -12.82 -12.32
N GLY A 223 1.11 -11.78 -12.00
CA GLY A 223 0.66 -10.38 -12.02
C GLY A 223 -0.68 -10.11 -11.35
N TYR A 224 -0.90 -10.59 -10.13
CA TYR A 224 -2.05 -10.11 -9.37
C TYR A 224 -1.80 -8.66 -8.98
N TYR A 225 -2.43 -7.75 -9.71
CA TYR A 225 -2.67 -6.39 -9.24
C TYR A 225 -3.28 -6.48 -7.84
N GLY A 226 -2.49 -6.13 -6.82
CA GLY A 226 -3.01 -6.00 -5.48
C GLY A 226 -4.09 -4.92 -5.51
N LEU A 227 -5.33 -5.23 -5.08
CA LEU A 227 -6.40 -4.20 -5.09
C LEU A 227 -6.02 -2.97 -4.23
N GLY A 228 -5.01 -3.08 -3.36
CA GLY A 228 -4.47 -1.95 -2.59
C GLY A 228 -3.71 -0.91 -3.41
N ARG A 229 -3.37 -1.17 -4.68
CA ARG A 229 -2.52 -0.31 -5.54
C ARG A 229 -1.20 0.11 -4.89
N GLU A 230 -0.64 -0.78 -4.08
CA GLU A 230 0.71 -0.61 -3.54
C GLU A 230 1.71 -0.91 -4.65
N ALA A 231 2.81 -0.16 -4.67
CA ALA A 231 3.93 -0.48 -5.54
C ALA A 231 4.48 -1.87 -5.14
N PRO A 232 4.53 -2.85 -6.06
CA PRO A 232 5.17 -4.13 -5.76
C PRO A 232 6.66 -3.90 -5.51
N GLN A 233 7.25 -4.73 -4.63
CA GLN A 233 8.69 -4.67 -4.35
C GLN A 233 9.54 -5.02 -5.58
N GLU A 234 9.06 -5.93 -6.41
CA GLU A 234 9.69 -6.33 -7.67
C GLU A 234 8.63 -6.66 -8.72
N TYR A 235 8.92 -6.31 -9.98
CA TYR A 235 8.12 -6.64 -11.16
C TYR A 235 8.70 -7.87 -11.88
N SER A 236 8.98 -8.95 -11.14
CA SER A 236 9.47 -10.21 -11.69
C SER A 236 8.43 -11.31 -11.65
N SER A 237 8.54 -12.25 -12.58
CA SER A 237 7.73 -13.46 -12.59
C SER A 237 8.25 -14.49 -11.57
N GLY A 238 7.36 -15.28 -11.00
CA GLY A 238 7.75 -16.39 -10.13
C GLY A 238 8.53 -17.47 -10.89
N LEU A 239 9.39 -18.21 -10.19
CA LEU A 239 10.25 -19.27 -10.76
C LEU A 239 9.52 -20.34 -11.61
N PHE A 240 8.21 -20.50 -11.42
CA PHE A 240 7.37 -21.48 -12.11
C PHE A 240 6.25 -20.85 -12.96
N SER A 241 6.34 -19.56 -13.28
CA SER A 241 5.37 -18.91 -14.17
C SER A 241 5.50 -19.43 -15.61
N SER A 242 4.40 -19.42 -16.36
CA SER A 242 4.42 -19.74 -17.80
C SER A 242 5.07 -18.63 -18.63
N LEU A 243 5.00 -17.38 -18.16
CA LEU A 243 5.64 -16.21 -18.76
C LEU A 243 6.78 -15.76 -17.85
N GLN A 244 8.01 -16.02 -18.30
CA GLN A 244 9.22 -15.64 -17.59
C GLN A 244 9.61 -14.22 -17.99
N TYR A 245 9.53 -13.30 -17.04
CA TYR A 245 10.07 -11.95 -17.12
C TYR A 245 10.74 -11.59 -15.80
N GLU A 246 11.74 -10.72 -15.86
CA GLU A 246 12.48 -10.24 -14.70
C GLU A 246 12.26 -8.74 -14.56
N ASP A 247 12.32 -8.27 -13.33
CA ASP A 247 12.29 -6.85 -13.02
C ASP A 247 13.51 -6.12 -13.62
N LEU A 248 13.31 -4.94 -14.20
CA LEU A 248 14.37 -4.17 -14.85
C LEU A 248 15.50 -3.80 -13.89
N LYS A 249 15.16 -3.28 -12.70
CA LYS A 249 16.16 -2.86 -11.70
C LYS A 249 16.93 -4.07 -11.19
N LYS A 250 16.25 -5.19 -10.98
CA LYS A 250 16.86 -6.45 -10.57
C LYS A 250 17.82 -6.99 -11.62
N ALA A 251 17.41 -7.04 -12.89
CA ALA A 251 18.26 -7.49 -13.99
C ALA A 251 19.57 -6.68 -14.13
N HIS A 252 19.52 -5.37 -13.84
CA HIS A 252 20.69 -4.50 -13.91
C HIS A 252 21.54 -4.48 -12.62
N THR A 253 20.99 -4.86 -11.47
CA THR A 253 21.70 -4.83 -10.18
C THR A 253 22.23 -6.21 -9.77
N GLU A 254 21.49 -7.29 -10.05
CA GLU A 254 21.80 -8.66 -9.64
C GLU A 254 22.50 -9.46 -10.74
N THR A 255 23.62 -8.94 -11.24
CA THR A 255 24.32 -9.52 -12.40
C THR A 255 25.19 -10.74 -12.08
N VAL A 256 25.56 -10.95 -10.81
CA VAL A 256 26.40 -12.07 -10.37
C VAL A 256 25.79 -12.82 -9.20
N ILE A 257 26.00 -14.14 -9.16
CA ILE A 257 25.56 -14.99 -8.06
C ILE A 257 26.39 -14.63 -6.81
N PRO A 258 25.77 -14.20 -5.69
CA PRO A 258 26.43 -13.66 -4.50
C PRO A 258 27.00 -14.76 -3.58
N VAL A 259 27.79 -15.67 -4.15
CA VAL A 259 28.43 -16.76 -3.41
C VAL A 259 29.93 -16.58 -3.46
N THR A 260 30.52 -16.43 -2.28
CA THR A 260 31.96 -16.19 -2.08
C THR A 260 32.66 -17.45 -1.56
N ALA A 261 33.98 -17.52 -1.69
CA ALA A 261 34.75 -18.63 -1.11
C ALA A 261 34.58 -18.77 0.41
N ALA A 262 34.40 -17.65 1.11
CA ALA A 262 34.11 -17.63 2.54
C ALA A 262 32.82 -18.39 2.90
N ASP A 263 31.78 -18.32 2.04
CA ASP A 263 30.52 -19.06 2.26
C ASP A 263 30.71 -20.57 2.15
N PHE A 264 31.62 -21.01 1.27
CA PHE A 264 31.99 -22.41 1.15
C PHE A 264 32.80 -22.90 2.36
N GLU A 265 33.66 -22.05 2.90
CA GLU A 265 34.47 -22.36 4.09
C GLU A 265 33.66 -22.36 5.39
N ALA A 266 32.71 -21.44 5.53
CA ALA A 266 31.84 -21.34 6.70
C ALA A 266 30.83 -22.50 6.80
N ARG A 267 30.50 -23.16 5.69
CA ARG A 267 29.60 -24.33 5.71
C ARG A 267 30.27 -25.53 6.37
N LYS A 268 29.51 -26.22 7.23
CA LYS A 268 29.93 -27.49 7.82
C LYS A 268 30.19 -28.52 6.72
N LYS A 269 31.43 -29.02 6.67
CA LYS A 269 31.89 -30.07 5.77
C LYS A 269 31.77 -31.42 6.48
N TYR A 270 31.39 -32.46 5.76
CA TYR A 270 31.27 -33.82 6.28
C TYR A 270 32.32 -34.71 5.63
N ALA A 271 33.02 -35.52 6.42
CA ALA A 271 34.03 -36.44 5.90
C ALA A 271 33.41 -37.71 5.30
N SER A 272 32.19 -38.06 5.72
CA SER A 272 31.47 -39.26 5.28
C SER A 272 29.97 -39.02 5.12
N THR A 273 29.33 -39.80 4.26
CA THR A 273 27.87 -39.81 4.08
C THR A 273 27.13 -40.12 5.38
N ASN A 274 27.68 -40.98 6.24
CA ASN A 274 27.07 -41.33 7.53
C ASN A 274 27.07 -40.14 8.50
N GLU A 275 28.14 -39.34 8.51
CA GLU A 275 28.21 -38.12 9.34
C GLU A 275 27.17 -37.08 8.89
N MET A 276 26.99 -36.93 7.57
CA MET A 276 25.95 -36.08 7.02
C MET A 276 24.54 -36.57 7.38
N GLN A 277 24.29 -37.88 7.34
CA GLN A 277 22.99 -38.46 7.69
C GLN A 277 22.68 -38.26 9.17
N THR A 278 23.62 -38.58 10.05
CA THR A 278 23.46 -38.38 11.50
C THR A 278 23.22 -36.93 11.86
N PHE A 279 23.93 -35.98 11.25
CA PHE A 279 23.66 -34.55 11.43
C PHE A 279 22.23 -34.16 10.99
N ARG A 280 21.77 -34.66 9.83
CA ARG A 280 20.40 -34.40 9.37
C ARG A 280 19.36 -34.97 10.32
N ASP A 281 19.61 -36.16 10.88
CA ASP A 281 18.70 -36.80 11.83
C ASP A 281 18.64 -36.04 13.16
N THR A 282 19.77 -35.51 13.64
CA THR A 282 19.77 -34.63 14.83
C THR A 282 19.05 -33.31 14.56
N GLU A 283 19.25 -32.70 13.40
CA GLU A 283 18.56 -31.46 13.04
C GLU A 283 17.04 -31.66 12.85
N ARG A 284 16.62 -32.83 12.37
CA ARG A 284 15.19 -33.19 12.28
C ARG A 284 14.52 -33.20 13.65
N LEU A 285 15.23 -33.57 14.71
CA LEU A 285 14.69 -33.54 16.08
C LEU A 285 14.49 -32.11 16.61
N ASN A 286 15.18 -31.12 16.04
CA ASN A 286 14.99 -29.70 16.41
C ASN A 286 13.65 -29.16 15.91
N TYR A 287 13.04 -29.78 14.89
CA TYR A 287 11.77 -29.33 14.35
C TYR A 287 10.59 -29.88 15.16
N ASN A 288 9.74 -28.99 15.66
CA ASN A 288 8.57 -29.38 16.42
C ASN A 288 7.42 -29.78 15.48
N TYR A 289 7.23 -31.09 15.30
CA TYR A 289 6.14 -31.68 14.50
C TYR A 289 4.82 -31.83 15.27
N SER A 290 4.70 -31.27 16.48
CA SER A 290 3.46 -31.36 17.25
C SER A 290 2.30 -30.69 16.51
N LYS A 291 1.14 -31.34 16.52
CA LYS A 291 -0.11 -30.80 15.96
C LYS A 291 -0.41 -29.41 16.54
N GLU A 292 -0.18 -29.21 17.83
CA GLU A 292 -0.43 -27.94 18.53
C GLU A 292 0.48 -26.80 18.02
N ALA A 293 1.75 -27.10 17.73
CA ALA A 293 2.67 -26.11 17.17
C ALA A 293 2.24 -25.70 15.75
N HIS A 294 1.79 -26.67 14.94
CA HIS A 294 1.30 -26.42 13.60
C HIS A 294 -0.02 -25.64 13.58
N THR A 295 -0.97 -25.95 14.47
CA THR A 295 -2.22 -25.19 14.58
C THR A 295 -1.96 -23.76 15.00
N THR A 296 -1.05 -23.55 15.97
CA THR A 296 -0.66 -22.20 16.40
C THR A 296 -0.02 -21.39 15.28
N LYS A 297 0.81 -22.03 14.43
CA LYS A 297 1.42 -21.36 13.26
C LYS A 297 0.36 -20.99 12.23
N LEU A 298 -0.59 -21.88 11.96
CA LEU A 298 -1.72 -21.62 11.05
C LEU A 298 -2.61 -20.48 11.58
N ASP A 299 -2.93 -20.48 12.87
CA ASP A 299 -3.73 -19.42 13.50
C ASP A 299 -3.01 -18.06 13.40
N ARG A 300 -1.68 -18.04 13.56
CA ARG A 300 -0.87 -16.82 13.35
C ARG A 300 -0.87 -16.36 11.90
N GLU A 301 -0.74 -17.27 10.94
CA GLU A 301 -0.80 -16.95 9.50
C GLU A 301 -2.16 -16.41 9.10
N THR A 302 -3.25 -17.03 9.57
CA THR A 302 -4.61 -16.54 9.32
C THR A 302 -4.85 -15.18 9.97
N ALA A 303 -4.33 -14.93 11.17
CA ALA A 303 -4.40 -13.62 11.81
C ALA A 303 -3.67 -12.53 11.01
N MET A 304 -2.46 -12.81 10.52
CA MET A 304 -1.70 -11.89 9.66
C MET A 304 -2.42 -11.62 8.34
N GLN A 305 -3.02 -12.65 7.73
CA GLN A 305 -3.81 -12.50 6.51
C GLN A 305 -5.02 -11.58 6.74
N VAL A 306 -5.75 -11.76 7.85
CA VAL A 306 -6.90 -10.90 8.15
C VAL A 306 -6.46 -9.46 8.43
N GLU A 307 -5.32 -9.25 9.05
CA GLU A 307 -4.75 -7.91 9.25
C GLU A 307 -4.44 -7.22 7.91
N GLN A 308 -3.80 -7.92 6.98
CA GLN A 308 -3.53 -7.43 5.63
C GLN A 308 -4.83 -7.13 4.86
N ASP A 309 -5.82 -8.04 4.94
CA ASP A 309 -7.13 -7.83 4.32
C ASP A 309 -7.84 -6.60 4.90
N MET A 310 -7.68 -6.33 6.19
CA MET A 310 -8.26 -5.15 6.85
C MET A 310 -7.57 -3.86 6.41
N GLN A 311 -6.24 -3.85 6.35
CA GLN A 311 -5.45 -2.72 5.82
C GLN A 311 -5.86 -2.42 4.37
N ARG A 312 -6.01 -3.46 3.55
CA ARG A 312 -6.46 -3.35 2.16
C ARG A 312 -7.88 -2.79 2.06
N ALA A 313 -8.81 -3.28 2.88
CA ALA A 313 -10.18 -2.77 2.90
C ALA A 313 -10.23 -1.29 3.30
N TYR A 314 -9.43 -0.88 4.29
CA TYR A 314 -9.30 0.52 4.69
C TYR A 314 -8.76 1.40 3.56
N ARG A 315 -7.67 0.98 2.89
CA ARG A 315 -7.11 1.72 1.76
C ARG A 315 -8.10 1.86 0.61
N LEU A 316 -8.83 0.81 0.28
CA LEU A 316 -9.88 0.85 -0.74
C LEU A 316 -11.00 1.83 -0.38
N ALA A 317 -11.44 1.85 0.88
CA ALA A 317 -12.44 2.81 1.34
C ALA A 317 -11.93 4.25 1.26
N LYS A 318 -10.67 4.49 1.65
CA LYS A 318 -10.01 5.80 1.55
C LYS A 318 -9.88 6.25 0.09
N GLN A 319 -9.45 5.36 -0.80
CA GLN A 319 -9.37 5.62 -2.24
C GLN A 319 -10.75 5.97 -2.83
N ASP A 320 -11.81 5.24 -2.45
CA ASP A 320 -13.17 5.55 -2.90
C ASP A 320 -13.64 6.94 -2.41
N GLU A 321 -13.30 7.33 -1.18
CA GLU A 321 -13.59 8.69 -0.68
C GLU A 321 -12.87 9.77 -1.49
N ILE A 322 -11.56 9.59 -1.73
CA ILE A 322 -10.75 10.52 -2.55
C ILE A 322 -11.32 10.61 -3.97
N VAL A 323 -11.63 9.48 -4.60
CA VAL A 323 -12.22 9.43 -5.95
C VAL A 323 -13.55 10.16 -6.00
N ARG A 324 -14.42 10.02 -4.98
CA ARG A 324 -15.68 10.76 -4.91
C ARG A 324 -15.44 12.27 -4.78
N GLU A 325 -14.44 12.70 -4.02
CA GLU A 325 -14.10 14.12 -3.90
C GLU A 325 -13.52 14.70 -5.20
N ILE A 326 -12.58 13.99 -5.83
CA ILE A 326 -12.02 14.32 -7.13
C ILE A 326 -13.14 14.43 -8.16
N ASN A 327 -14.03 13.44 -8.24
CA ASN A 327 -15.17 13.46 -9.16
C ASN A 327 -16.10 14.65 -8.90
N LYS A 328 -16.36 15.02 -7.63
CA LYS A 328 -17.16 16.21 -7.32
C LYS A 328 -16.49 17.50 -7.80
N LYS A 329 -15.18 17.65 -7.57
CA LYS A 329 -14.40 18.82 -8.02
C LYS A 329 -14.33 18.87 -9.55
N PHE A 330 -14.03 17.74 -10.19
CA PHE A 330 -14.02 17.60 -11.64
C PHE A 330 -15.38 17.97 -12.23
N ASN A 331 -16.47 17.40 -11.73
CA ASN A 331 -17.82 17.71 -12.19
C ASN A 331 -18.13 19.21 -12.03
N SER A 332 -17.73 19.82 -10.91
CA SER A 332 -17.94 21.27 -10.71
C SER A 332 -17.21 22.13 -11.76
N GLU A 333 -15.96 21.80 -12.11
CA GLU A 333 -15.20 22.51 -13.15
C GLU A 333 -15.68 22.17 -14.55
N PHE A 334 -16.11 20.93 -14.76
CA PHE A 334 -16.67 20.45 -16.02
C PHE A 334 -17.95 21.20 -16.38
N TYR A 335 -18.84 21.46 -15.41
CA TYR A 335 -20.03 22.28 -15.67
C TYR A 335 -19.71 23.78 -15.81
N GLN A 336 -18.57 24.23 -15.26
CA GLN A 336 -18.10 25.61 -15.38
C GLN A 336 -17.34 25.89 -16.68
N LEU A 337 -17.27 24.92 -17.62
CA LEU A 337 -16.78 25.15 -18.98
C LEU A 337 -17.52 26.34 -19.61
N THR A 338 -16.89 27.49 -19.52
CA THR A 338 -17.32 28.79 -20.02
C THR A 338 -16.60 29.05 -21.34
N ASN A 339 -17.29 29.78 -22.22
CA ASN A 339 -16.84 30.05 -23.60
C ASN A 339 -15.48 30.72 -23.68
#